data_AF-A0A1Z7YN26-F1
#
_entry.id   AF-A0A1Z7YN26-F1
#
_cell.length_a   1.000
_cell.length_b   1.000
_cell.length_c   1.000
_cell.angle_alpha   90.00
_cell.angle_beta   90.00
_cell.angle_gamma   90.00
#
_symmetry.space_group_name_H-M   'P 1'
#
loop_
_entity.id
_entity.type
_entity.pdbx_description
1 polymer ?
#
loop_
_entity_poly.entity_id
_entity_poly.type
_entity_poly.pdbx_seq_one_letter_code
_entity_poly.pdbx_strand_id
1 'polypeptide(L)'
;MVFYLMPDKFSAEIELVNKLRINLVDRGWTIIQLVCSGGQAHFSISYDKGGKLKNIFPDVVAFNDENIFVGEIKEKFDEGDYLKLLELKLADDGLRKLLKVVAMRSGNSYQQEDIIFSLVNSQITFNPVQSIHQYVYSDGGFLLVAPLGLQTKYS
;
A
#
# COMPACT_ATOMS: atom_id res chain seq x y z
N MET A 1 11.44 -13.14 37.20
CA MET A 1 11.15 -11.81 36.64
C MET A 1 11.09 -11.97 35.13
N VAL A 2 9.88 -12.06 34.56
CA VAL A 2 9.69 -12.23 33.12
C VAL A 2 9.60 -10.82 32.54
N PHE A 3 10.63 -10.41 31.78
CA PHE A 3 10.55 -9.20 30.98
C PHE A 3 9.66 -9.51 29.77
N TYR A 4 8.42 -9.03 29.80
CA TYR A 4 7.65 -8.87 28.58
C TYR A 4 8.32 -7.75 27.78
N LEU A 5 9.19 -8.12 26.85
CA LEU A 5 9.59 -7.25 25.75
C LEU A 5 8.31 -6.97 24.96
N MET A 6 7.69 -5.81 25.20
CA MET A 6 6.76 -5.29 24.22
C MET A 6 7.53 -5.14 22.91
N PRO A 7 7.04 -5.71 21.79
CA PRO A 7 7.68 -5.46 20.51
C PRO A 7 7.66 -3.96 20.26
N ASP A 8 8.84 -3.36 20.06
CA ASP A 8 8.94 -1.97 19.65
C ASP A 8 8.07 -1.76 18.40
N LYS A 9 7.29 -0.68 18.32
CA LYS A 9 6.43 -0.37 17.17
C LYS A 9 7.17 -0.48 15.83
N PHE A 10 8.44 -0.10 15.83
CA PHE A 10 9.33 -0.22 14.68
C PHE A 10 9.56 -1.69 14.25
N SER A 11 9.66 -2.62 15.20
CA SER A 11 9.81 -4.06 14.93
C SER A 11 8.54 -4.66 14.31
N ALA A 12 7.36 -4.25 14.76
CA ALA A 12 6.08 -4.74 14.25
C ALA A 12 5.86 -4.33 12.79
N GLU A 13 6.26 -3.11 12.43
CA GLU A 13 6.12 -2.63 11.06
C GLU A 13 7.14 -3.25 10.10
N ILE A 14 8.38 -3.45 10.56
CA ILE A 14 9.38 -4.23 9.80
C ILE A 14 8.86 -5.64 9.52
N GLU A 15 8.26 -6.29 10.52
CA GLU A 15 7.67 -7.61 10.33
C GLU A 15 6.56 -7.56 9.27
N LEU A 16 5.62 -6.61 9.36
CA LEU A 16 4.54 -6.45 8.39
C LEU A 16 5.06 -6.24 6.97
N VAL A 17 6.06 -5.38 6.80
CA VAL A 17 6.74 -5.14 5.51
C VAL A 17 7.37 -6.42 4.96
N ASN A 18 8.04 -7.20 5.81
CA ASN A 18 8.63 -8.48 5.41
C ASN A 18 7.58 -9.50 5.00
N LYS A 19 6.46 -9.59 5.74
CA LYS A 19 5.32 -10.45 5.37
C LYS A 19 4.72 -10.04 4.04
N LEU A 20 4.55 -8.74 3.81
CA LEU A 20 4.04 -8.22 2.53
C LEU A 20 5.00 -8.52 1.38
N ARG A 21 6.31 -8.36 1.60
CA ARG A 21 7.34 -8.70 0.61
C ARG A 21 7.23 -10.14 0.16
N ILE A 22 7.19 -11.07 1.11
CA ILE A 22 7.08 -12.50 0.83
C ILE A 22 5.79 -12.77 0.05
N ASN A 23 4.65 -12.25 0.52
CA ASN A 23 3.36 -12.46 -0.14
C ASN A 23 3.31 -11.94 -1.58
N LEU A 24 3.85 -10.74 -1.83
CA LEU A 24 3.93 -10.17 -3.17
C LEU A 24 4.83 -11.01 -4.09
N VAL A 25 6.03 -11.35 -3.64
CA VAL A 25 6.99 -12.14 -4.44
C VAL A 25 6.46 -13.54 -4.75
N ASP A 26 5.90 -14.23 -3.75
CA ASP A 26 5.33 -15.57 -3.94
C ASP A 26 4.16 -15.57 -4.94
N ARG A 27 3.49 -14.43 -5.10
CA ARG A 27 2.39 -14.21 -6.06
C ARG A 27 2.87 -13.60 -7.39
N GLY A 28 4.17 -13.57 -7.66
CA GLY A 28 4.74 -13.13 -8.93
C GLY A 28 4.77 -11.61 -9.12
N TRP A 29 4.65 -10.82 -8.05
CA TRP A 29 4.77 -9.37 -8.13
C TRP A 29 6.23 -8.93 -8.12
N THR A 30 6.55 -7.97 -8.97
CA THR A 30 7.83 -7.26 -8.96
C THR A 30 7.70 -5.98 -8.12
N ILE A 31 8.56 -5.87 -7.10
CA ILE A 31 8.53 -4.75 -6.16
C ILE A 31 9.43 -3.62 -6.67
N ILE A 32 8.85 -2.43 -6.81
CA ILE A 32 9.55 -1.19 -7.13
C ILE A 32 10.03 -0.49 -5.86
N GLN A 33 9.13 -0.37 -4.88
CA GLN A 33 9.37 0.28 -3.61
C GLN A 33 8.63 -0.52 -2.55
N LEU A 34 9.29 -0.79 -1.43
CA LEU A 34 8.69 -1.36 -0.24
C LEU A 34 9.55 -0.96 0.95
N VAL A 35 9.10 0.08 1.66
CA VAL A 35 9.80 0.70 2.79
C VAL A 35 9.00 0.53 4.08
N CYS A 36 9.70 0.55 5.21
CA CYS A 36 9.09 0.69 6.53
C CYS A 36 9.05 2.17 6.95
N SER A 37 8.17 2.53 7.88
CA SER A 37 8.10 3.86 8.48
C SER A 37 9.43 4.25 9.09
N GLY A 38 9.89 5.45 8.73
CA GLY A 38 11.19 5.97 9.11
C GLY A 38 12.32 5.62 8.12
N GLY A 39 12.07 4.72 7.17
CA GLY A 39 12.92 4.53 5.99
C GLY A 39 12.74 5.67 4.98
N GLN A 40 13.74 5.87 4.11
CA GLN A 40 13.63 6.84 3.02
C GLN A 40 12.96 6.19 1.80
N ALA A 41 11.70 6.54 1.56
CA ALA A 41 11.04 6.30 0.26
C ALA A 41 11.73 7.17 -0.81
N HIS A 42 12.28 6.53 -1.84
CA HIS A 42 12.97 7.23 -2.93
C HIS A 42 12.05 7.54 -4.10
N PHE A 43 10.96 6.77 -4.25
CA PHE A 43 9.96 7.00 -5.26
C PHE A 43 8.86 7.90 -4.72
N SER A 44 8.64 9.01 -5.42
CA SER A 44 7.58 9.95 -5.15
C SER A 44 6.70 10.16 -6.38
N ILE A 45 5.43 10.47 -6.12
CA ILE A 45 4.47 10.84 -7.16
C ILE A 45 4.06 12.29 -6.88
N SER A 46 4.49 13.19 -7.75
CA SER A 46 4.14 14.60 -7.68
C SER A 46 2.87 14.86 -8.48
N TYR A 47 1.90 15.61 -7.96
CA TYR A 47 0.68 15.97 -8.69
C TYR A 47 0.17 17.37 -8.34
N ASP A 48 -0.62 17.97 -9.23
CA ASP A 48 -1.23 19.28 -8.96
C ASP A 48 -2.52 19.13 -8.13
N LYS A 49 -2.62 19.91 -7.07
CA LYS A 49 -3.84 20.02 -6.26
C LYS A 49 -4.28 21.47 -6.22
N GLY A 50 -4.99 21.89 -7.27
CA GLY A 50 -5.56 23.24 -7.35
C GLY A 50 -4.49 24.33 -7.42
N GLY A 51 -3.48 24.13 -8.27
CA GLY A 51 -2.36 25.06 -8.46
C GLY A 51 -1.23 24.93 -7.43
N LYS A 52 -1.29 23.92 -6.55
CA LYS A 52 -0.21 23.59 -5.60
C LYS A 52 0.35 22.22 -5.91
N LEU A 53 1.67 22.14 -6.10
CA LEU A 53 2.38 20.88 -6.26
C LEU A 53 2.36 20.11 -4.93
N LYS A 54 1.79 18.91 -4.95
CA LYS A 54 1.82 17.95 -3.83
C LYS A 54 2.67 16.75 -4.21
N ASN A 55 3.35 16.17 -3.23
CA ASN A 55 4.11 14.93 -3.37
C ASN A 55 3.54 13.88 -2.42
N ILE A 56 3.40 12.66 -2.90
CA ILE A 56 3.16 11.47 -2.08
C ILE A 56 4.33 10.50 -2.25
N PHE A 57 4.68 9.79 -1.18
CA PHE A 57 5.76 8.82 -1.14
C PHE A 57 5.17 7.50 -0.64
N PRO A 58 4.54 6.71 -1.53
CA PRO A 58 3.85 5.50 -1.10
C PRO A 58 4.84 4.51 -0.48
N ASP A 59 4.53 3.93 0.68
CA ASP A 59 5.39 2.92 1.28
C ASP A 59 5.64 1.72 0.36
N VAL A 60 4.63 1.36 -0.46
CA VAL A 60 4.72 0.25 -1.41
C VAL A 60 4.29 0.65 -2.82
N VAL A 61 5.10 0.23 -3.79
CA VAL A 61 4.77 0.19 -5.21
C VAL A 61 5.27 -1.15 -5.75
N ALA A 62 4.38 -1.94 -6.34
CA ALA A 62 4.70 -3.20 -7.00
C ALA A 62 3.82 -3.38 -8.24
N PHE A 63 4.20 -4.28 -9.14
CA PHE A 63 3.41 -4.61 -10.32
C PHE A 63 3.50 -6.09 -10.67
N ASN A 64 2.51 -6.60 -11.40
CA ASN A 64 2.57 -7.85 -12.13
C ASN A 64 2.09 -7.60 -13.57
N ASP A 65 1.82 -8.64 -14.34
CA ASP A 65 1.43 -8.49 -15.75
C ASP A 65 0.12 -7.72 -15.96
N GLU A 66 -0.77 -7.73 -14.96
CA GLU A 66 -2.12 -7.20 -15.07
C GLU A 66 -2.37 -5.97 -14.21
N ASN A 67 -1.65 -5.81 -13.10
CA ASN A 67 -2.02 -4.88 -12.04
C ASN A 67 -0.81 -4.12 -11.48
N ILE A 68 -1.11 -2.96 -10.90
CA ILE A 68 -0.20 -2.13 -10.10
C ILE A 68 -0.72 -2.09 -8.67
N PHE A 69 0.13 -2.44 -7.71
CA PHE A 69 -0.17 -2.31 -6.28
C PHE A 69 0.52 -1.08 -5.75
N VAL A 70 -0.23 -0.13 -5.20
CA VAL A 70 0.29 1.09 -4.58
C VAL A 70 -0.38 1.33 -3.23
N GLY A 71 0.38 1.71 -2.22
CA GLY A 71 -0.20 1.82 -0.90
C GLY A 71 0.69 2.36 0.19
N GLU A 72 0.10 2.43 1.38
CA GLU A 72 0.75 2.81 2.64
C GLU A 72 0.70 1.64 3.62
N ILE A 73 1.74 1.51 4.46
CA ILE A 73 1.90 0.41 5.41
C ILE A 73 1.98 0.99 6.81
N LYS A 74 1.04 0.62 7.67
CA LYS A 74 1.01 1.07 9.08
C LYS A 74 0.50 -0.03 9.97
N GLU A 75 0.99 -0.09 11.21
CA GLU A 75 0.46 -1.05 12.19
C GLU A 75 -1.07 -0.94 12.36
N LYS A 76 -1.58 0.30 12.42
CA LYS A 76 -3.00 0.64 12.56
C LYS A 76 -3.45 1.52 11.41
N PHE A 77 -4.75 1.55 11.15
CA PHE A 77 -5.33 2.52 10.21
C PHE A 77 -4.96 3.96 10.58
N ASP A 78 -4.53 4.71 9.57
CA ASP A 78 -4.27 6.14 9.63
C ASP A 78 -5.15 6.85 8.59
N GLU A 79 -5.96 7.80 9.05
CA GLU A 79 -6.87 8.55 8.16
C GLU A 79 -6.09 9.45 7.20
N GLY A 80 -4.93 9.96 7.61
CA GLY A 80 -4.08 10.78 6.76
C GLY A 80 -3.56 9.98 5.56
N ASP A 81 -3.09 8.77 5.79
CA ASP A 81 -2.62 7.84 4.74
C ASP A 81 -3.77 7.43 3.80
N TYR A 82 -4.96 7.15 4.34
CA TYR A 82 -6.16 6.93 3.54
C TYR A 82 -6.46 8.12 2.62
N LEU A 83 -6.53 9.34 3.17
CA LEU A 83 -6.84 10.55 2.40
C LEU A 83 -5.77 10.86 1.36
N LYS A 84 -4.49 10.60 1.65
CA LYS A 84 -3.41 10.76 0.67
C LYS A 84 -3.61 9.84 -0.54
N LEU A 85 -3.91 8.57 -0.33
CA LEU A 85 -4.15 7.60 -1.40
C LEU A 85 -5.41 7.95 -2.20
N LEU A 86 -6.49 8.36 -1.51
CA LEU A 86 -7.72 8.79 -2.17
C LEU A 86 -7.48 10.03 -3.05
N GLU A 87 -6.71 11.00 -2.56
CA GLU A 87 -6.36 12.18 -3.35
C GLU A 87 -5.52 11.82 -4.58
N LEU A 88 -4.55 10.91 -4.46
CA LEU A 88 -3.79 10.42 -5.60
C LEU A 88 -4.69 9.70 -6.61
N LYS A 89 -5.63 8.87 -6.13
CA LYS A 89 -6.60 8.16 -6.96
C LYS A 89 -7.49 9.10 -7.78
N LEU A 90 -7.74 10.31 -7.29
CA LEU A 90 -8.55 11.33 -7.98
C LEU A 90 -7.72 12.31 -8.82
N ALA A 91 -6.39 12.20 -8.81
CA ALA A 91 -5.49 13.11 -9.49
C ALA A 91 -4.99 12.51 -10.82
N ASP A 92 -5.61 12.89 -11.94
CA ASP A 92 -5.29 12.37 -13.28
C ASP A 92 -3.79 12.50 -13.64
N ASP A 93 -3.16 13.61 -13.30
CA ASP A 93 -1.75 13.81 -13.59
C ASP A 93 -0.84 12.96 -12.69
N GLY A 94 -1.25 12.72 -11.44
CA GLY A 94 -0.61 11.79 -10.51
C GLY A 94 -0.70 10.34 -11.00
N LEU A 95 -1.89 9.90 -11.40
CA LEU A 95 -2.13 8.58 -11.99
C LEU A 95 -1.27 8.35 -13.23
N ARG A 96 -1.26 9.31 -14.16
CA ARG A 96 -0.45 9.25 -15.37
C ARG A 96 1.05 9.12 -15.07
N LYS A 97 1.55 9.81 -14.04
CA LYS A 97 2.96 9.72 -13.62
C LYS A 97 3.27 8.35 -13.01
N LEU A 98 2.38 7.82 -12.17
CA LEU A 98 2.49 6.47 -11.62
C LEU A 98 2.55 5.43 -12.75
N LEU A 99 1.57 5.44 -13.65
CA LEU A 99 1.50 4.55 -14.82
C LEU A 99 2.77 4.61 -15.65
N LYS A 100 3.25 5.83 -15.98
CA LYS A 100 4.49 6.02 -16.75
C LYS A 100 5.69 5.37 -16.06
N VAL A 101 5.84 5.53 -14.75
CA VAL A 101 6.98 4.99 -14.02
C VAL A 101 6.94 3.46 -13.96
N VAL A 102 5.75 2.88 -13.74
CA VAL A 102 5.60 1.43 -13.72
C VAL A 102 5.78 0.84 -15.11
N ALA A 103 5.23 1.48 -16.17
CA ALA A 103 5.41 1.06 -17.56
C ALA A 103 6.90 1.05 -17.97
N MET A 104 7.68 2.05 -17.56
CA MET A 104 9.13 2.09 -17.83
C MET A 104 9.91 0.93 -17.19
N ARG A 105 9.41 0.35 -16.09
CA ARG A 105 10.08 -0.74 -15.37
C ARG A 105 9.60 -2.13 -15.78
N SER A 106 8.31 -2.24 -16.10
CA SER A 106 7.67 -3.50 -16.49
C SER A 106 7.81 -3.81 -17.98
N GLY A 107 7.86 -2.79 -18.83
CA GLY A 107 7.67 -2.93 -20.28
C GLY A 107 6.21 -3.11 -20.70
N ASN A 108 5.28 -3.12 -19.74
CA ASN A 108 3.84 -3.30 -19.96
C ASN A 108 3.11 -1.96 -20.06
N SER A 109 1.94 -1.98 -20.67
CA SER A 109 1.00 -0.85 -20.69
C SER A 109 -0.15 -1.14 -19.73
N TYR A 110 -0.40 -0.22 -18.81
CA TYR A 110 -1.48 -0.29 -17.83
C TYR A 110 -2.46 0.86 -18.04
N GLN A 111 -3.69 0.65 -17.61
CA GLN A 111 -4.75 1.65 -17.49
C GLN A 111 -4.97 2.04 -16.02
N GLN A 112 -5.79 3.06 -15.77
CA GLN A 112 -6.04 3.54 -14.41
C GLN A 112 -6.76 2.50 -13.53
N GLU A 113 -7.64 1.71 -14.14
CA GLU A 113 -8.39 0.61 -13.52
C GLU A 113 -7.49 -0.53 -13.02
N ASP A 114 -6.29 -0.67 -13.57
CA ASP A 114 -5.31 -1.69 -13.17
C ASP A 114 -4.59 -1.33 -11.85
N ILE A 115 -4.85 -0.14 -11.29
CA ILE A 115 -4.20 0.35 -10.08
C ILE A 115 -5.01 -0.04 -8.84
N ILE A 116 -4.43 -0.92 -8.04
CA ILE A 116 -4.91 -1.36 -6.74
C ILE A 116 -4.33 -0.45 -5.65
N PHE A 117 -5.13 0.53 -5.23
CA PHE A 117 -4.81 1.39 -4.09
C PHE A 117 -5.11 0.66 -2.78
N SER A 118 -4.11 0.57 -1.91
CA SER A 118 -4.17 -0.29 -0.73
C SER A 118 -3.63 0.36 0.55
N LEU A 119 -4.33 0.13 1.65
CA LEU A 119 -3.80 0.27 3.01
C LEU A 119 -3.43 -1.13 3.50
N VAL A 120 -2.22 -1.28 4.04
CA VAL A 120 -1.77 -2.55 4.61
C VAL A 120 -1.52 -2.38 6.09
N ASN A 121 -2.25 -3.14 6.91
CA ASN A 121 -2.19 -3.07 8.36
C ASN A 121 -1.91 -4.43 9.01
N SER A 122 -1.47 -4.42 10.28
CA SER A 122 -1.37 -5.63 11.11
C SER A 122 -2.47 -5.70 12.18
N GLN A 123 -3.14 -4.58 12.46
CA GLN A 123 -4.29 -4.54 13.35
C GLN A 123 -5.58 -4.28 12.58
N ILE A 124 -6.62 -5.05 12.89
CA ILE A 124 -7.95 -4.85 12.31
C ILE A 124 -8.55 -3.59 12.95
N THR A 125 -8.84 -2.60 12.12
CA THR A 125 -9.67 -1.45 12.46
C THR A 125 -10.79 -1.38 11.46
N PHE A 126 -12.03 -1.51 11.94
CA PHE A 126 -13.24 -1.46 11.11
C PHE A 126 -13.60 -0.01 10.80
N ASN A 127 -12.79 0.62 9.95
CA ASN A 127 -13.11 1.91 9.37
C ASN A 127 -13.60 1.67 7.94
N PRO A 128 -14.79 2.15 7.55
CA PRO A 128 -15.28 1.98 6.20
C PRO A 128 -14.36 2.78 5.25
N VAL A 129 -13.45 2.09 4.58
CA VAL A 129 -12.68 2.64 3.48
C VAL A 129 -13.44 2.40 2.18
N GLN A 130 -13.86 3.48 1.52
CA GLN A 130 -14.50 3.39 0.23
C GLN A 130 -13.42 3.59 -0.85
N SER A 131 -13.47 2.79 -1.92
CA SER A 131 -12.62 2.95 -3.11
C SER A 131 -11.11 2.66 -2.95
N ILE A 132 -10.66 2.34 -1.72
CA ILE A 132 -9.30 1.90 -1.37
C ILE A 132 -9.41 0.55 -0.68
N HIS A 133 -8.58 -0.43 -1.07
CA HIS A 133 -8.55 -1.73 -0.41
C HIS A 133 -7.83 -1.63 0.93
N GLN A 134 -8.32 -2.33 1.95
CA GLN A 134 -7.60 -2.47 3.21
C GLN A 134 -7.26 -3.94 3.43
N TYR A 135 -5.97 -4.26 3.45
CA TYR A 135 -5.46 -5.57 3.76
C TYR A 135 -4.96 -5.60 5.20
N VAL A 136 -5.39 -6.59 5.97
CA VAL A 136 -4.88 -6.82 7.32
C VAL A 136 -4.15 -8.15 7.36
N TYR A 137 -2.90 -8.14 7.83
CA TYR A 137 -2.15 -9.35 8.10
C TYR A 137 -2.67 -10.01 9.38
N SER A 138 -3.27 -11.18 9.26
CA SER A 138 -3.84 -11.95 10.36
C SER A 138 -3.77 -13.45 10.03
N ASP A 139 -3.57 -14.29 11.05
CA ASP A 139 -3.56 -15.76 10.93
C ASP A 139 -2.66 -16.31 9.79
N GLY A 140 -1.51 -15.67 9.59
CA GLY A 140 -0.51 -16.09 8.59
C GLY A 140 -0.75 -15.62 7.16
N GLY A 141 -1.72 -14.74 6.91
CA GLY A 141 -2.00 -14.21 5.58
C GLY A 141 -2.59 -12.80 5.58
N PHE A 142 -2.72 -12.22 4.39
CA PHE A 142 -3.41 -10.92 4.21
C PHE A 142 -4.88 -11.15 3.91
N LEU A 143 -5.74 -10.51 4.69
CA LEU A 143 -7.20 -10.55 4.55
C LEU A 143 -7.69 -9.20 4.05
N LEU A 144 -8.56 -9.17 3.05
CA LEU A 144 -9.23 -7.94 2.63
C LEU A 144 -10.36 -7.63 3.63
N VAL A 145 -10.32 -6.43 4.19
CA VAL A 145 -11.40 -5.90 5.01
C VAL A 145 -12.48 -5.37 4.06
N ALA A 146 -13.67 -5.96 4.08
CA ALA A 146 -14.76 -5.43 3.26
C ALA A 146 -15.34 -4.16 3.90
N PRO A 147 -15.91 -3.24 3.11
CA PRO A 147 -16.44 -1.95 3.59
C PRO A 147 -17.51 -2.03 4.69
N LEU A 148 -18.06 -3.23 4.97
CA LEU A 148 -19.09 -3.51 5.98
C LEU A 148 -18.74 -4.70 6.90
N GLY A 149 -17.46 -5.11 6.97
CA GLY A 149 -16.99 -6.26 7.75
C GLY A 149 -16.20 -7.26 6.91
N LEU A 150 -15.37 -8.09 7.56
CA LEU A 150 -14.50 -9.06 6.89
C LEU A 150 -15.30 -10.07 6.05
N GLN A 151 -14.97 -10.22 4.77
CA GLN A 151 -15.25 -11.45 4.02
C GLN A 151 -14.04 -11.95 3.23
N THR A 152 -13.82 -13.26 3.42
CA THR A 152 -12.98 -14.22 2.68
C THR A 152 -11.46 -14.00 2.66
N LYS A 153 -10.75 -15.04 3.13
CA LYS A 153 -9.35 -15.33 2.80
C LYS A 153 -9.18 -15.32 1.28
N TYR A 154 -8.24 -14.54 0.78
CA TYR A 154 -7.78 -14.67 -0.60
C TYR A 154 -6.87 -15.91 -0.68
N SER A 155 -7.45 -17.04 -1.11
CA SER A 155 -6.71 -18.21 -1.58
C SER A 155 -5.70 -17.79 -2.65
#